data_AF-A0A8T4JQL0-F1
#
_entry.id   AF-A0A8T4JQL0-F1
#
_cell.length_a   1.000
_cell.length_b   1.000
_cell.length_c   1.000
_cell.angle_alpha   90.00
_cell.angle_beta   90.00
_cell.angle_gamma   90.00
#
_symmetry.space_group_name_H-M   'P 1'
#
loop_
_entity.id
_entity.type
_entity.pdbx_description
1 polymer ?
#
loop_
_entity_poly.entity_id
_entity_poly.type
_entity_poly.pdbx_seq_one_letter_code
_entity_poly.pdbx_strand_id
1 'polypeptide(L)'
;MDRKPGWLYRVRKKECMTHLLTKLRSLKNQYHDDIPKEIVNSTSSQSNYKCRASWWGMLNMNIEVLKRRNLIPPEFITSYEQLFKSYKSHTVNGDGLTKKNDIDSANRLLTDIIENLSSQLS
;
A
#
# COMPACT_ATOMS: atom_id res chain seq x y z
N MET A 1 28.34 8.32 -23.82
CA MET A 1 27.22 7.93 -22.91
C MET A 1 27.35 6.45 -22.64
N ASP A 2 27.99 6.08 -21.54
CA ASP A 2 28.13 4.68 -21.13
C ASP A 2 26.77 4.11 -20.73
N ARG A 3 26.21 3.24 -21.57
CA ARG A 3 25.05 2.43 -21.21
C ARG A 3 25.51 1.44 -20.15
N LYS A 4 25.07 1.63 -18.90
CA LYS A 4 25.30 0.66 -17.83
C LYS A 4 24.90 -0.75 -18.32
N PRO A 5 25.75 -1.76 -18.11
CA PRO A 5 25.49 -3.09 -18.65
C PRO A 5 24.19 -3.67 -18.07
N GLY A 6 23.38 -4.31 -18.92
CA GLY A 6 22.00 -4.72 -18.59
C GLY A 6 21.86 -5.67 -17.40
N TRP A 7 22.93 -6.37 -16.99
CA TRP A 7 22.94 -7.20 -15.79
C TRP A 7 22.84 -6.38 -14.49
N LEU A 8 23.48 -5.19 -14.42
CA LEU A 8 23.36 -4.27 -13.28
C LEU A 8 21.93 -3.75 -13.11
N TYR A 9 21.20 -3.59 -14.22
CA TYR A 9 19.79 -3.20 -14.17
C TYR A 9 18.90 -4.30 -13.60
N ARG A 10 19.13 -5.57 -14.00
CA ARG A 10 18.38 -6.72 -13.47
C ARG A 10 18.61 -6.95 -11.98
N VAL A 11 19.86 -6.84 -11.51
CA VAL A 11 20.21 -6.99 -10.08
C VAL A 11 19.50 -5.91 -9.25
N ARG A 12 19.59 -4.64 -9.67
CA ARG A 12 18.94 -3.52 -8.96
C ARG A 12 17.41 -3.59 -9.00
N LYS A 13 16.83 -4.16 -10.07
CA LYS A 13 15.37 -4.40 -10.14
C LYS A 13 14.96 -5.45 -9.10
N LYS A 14 15.70 -6.57 -9.02
CA LYS A 14 15.44 -7.66 -8.07
C LYS A 14 15.52 -7.18 -6.63
N GLU A 15 16.59 -6.48 -6.25
CA GLU A 15 16.77 -5.91 -4.90
C GLU A 15 15.65 -4.94 -4.54
N CYS A 16 15.26 -4.06 -5.47
CA CYS A 16 14.17 -3.12 -5.26
C CYS A 16 12.84 -3.84 -5.02
N MET A 17 12.54 -4.87 -5.79
CA MET A 17 11.31 -5.65 -5.66
C MET A 17 11.27 -6.40 -4.33
N THR A 18 12.38 -7.04 -3.92
CA THR A 18 12.49 -7.70 -2.61
C THR A 18 12.24 -6.73 -1.46
N HIS A 19 12.85 -5.53 -1.51
CA HIS A 19 12.65 -4.51 -0.48
C HIS A 19 11.19 -4.02 -0.42
N LEU A 20 10.58 -3.79 -1.58
CA LEU A 20 9.18 -3.38 -1.66
C LEU A 20 8.25 -4.47 -1.13
N LEU A 21 8.47 -5.73 -1.48
CA LEU A 21 7.71 -6.87 -0.96
C LEU A 21 7.73 -6.93 0.57
N THR A 22 8.91 -6.77 1.19
CA THR A 22 9.03 -6.74 2.65
C THR A 22 8.20 -5.61 3.26
N LYS A 23 8.22 -4.42 2.66
CA LYS A 23 7.42 -3.27 3.13
C LYS A 23 5.91 -3.51 2.97
N LEU A 24 5.47 -4.05 1.83
CA LEU A 24 4.05 -4.32 1.59
C LEU A 24 3.52 -5.40 2.53
N ARG A 25 4.29 -6.46 2.80
CA ARG A 25 3.95 -7.48 3.79
C ARG A 25 3.83 -6.89 5.19
N SER A 26 4.77 -6.03 5.57
CA SER A 26 4.71 -5.31 6.86
C SER A 26 3.45 -4.45 6.96
N LEU A 27 3.11 -3.69 5.91
CA LEU A 27 1.89 -2.87 5.86
C LEU A 27 0.62 -3.70 5.98
N LYS A 28 0.53 -4.84 5.27
CA LYS A 28 -0.61 -5.77 5.37
C LYS A 28 -0.74 -6.32 6.80
N ASN A 29 0.37 -6.72 7.41
CA ASN A 29 0.37 -7.35 8.74
C ASN A 29 0.02 -6.37 9.88
N GLN A 30 0.23 -5.07 9.69
CA GLN A 30 -0.08 -4.06 10.72
C GLN A 30 -1.57 -3.98 11.08
N TYR A 31 -2.47 -4.37 10.17
CA TYR A 31 -3.93 -4.35 10.40
C TYR A 31 -4.61 -5.62 9.88
N HIS A 32 -3.98 -6.79 10.11
CA HIS A 32 -4.44 -8.09 9.60
C HIS A 32 -5.60 -8.70 10.41
N ASP A 33 -5.62 -8.55 11.74
CA ASP A 33 -6.46 -9.40 12.61
C ASP A 33 -7.55 -8.66 13.36
N ASP A 34 -7.31 -7.46 13.88
CA ASP A 34 -8.37 -6.68 14.51
C ASP A 34 -8.03 -5.20 14.58
N ILE A 35 -9.02 -4.38 14.25
CA ILE A 35 -8.92 -2.94 14.41
C ILE A 35 -9.90 -2.58 15.52
N PRO A 36 -9.43 -2.24 16.74
CA PRO A 36 -10.32 -1.93 17.85
C PRO A 36 -11.36 -0.87 17.44
N LYS A 37 -12.64 -1.08 17.76
CA LYS A 37 -13.77 -0.19 17.39
C LYS A 37 -13.52 1.27 17.78
N GLU A 38 -12.86 1.49 18.91
CA GLU A 38 -12.49 2.80 19.44
C GLU A 38 -11.45 3.53 18.59
N ILE A 39 -10.70 2.78 17.76
CA ILE A 39 -9.79 3.28 16.74
C ILE A 39 -10.54 3.37 15.39
N VAL A 40 -11.65 2.66 15.16
CA VAL A 40 -12.50 2.84 13.96
C VAL A 40 -13.31 4.16 14.01
N ASN A 41 -13.71 4.66 15.19
CA ASN A 41 -14.75 5.69 15.33
C ASN A 41 -14.34 7.13 15.78
N SER A 42 -13.05 7.48 15.77
CA SER A 42 -12.41 8.61 16.49
C SER A 42 -12.89 8.88 17.90
N THR A 43 -13.38 7.85 18.58
CA THR A 43 -13.90 7.98 19.96
C THR A 43 -12.80 7.87 21.02
N SER A 44 -11.60 7.43 20.65
CA SER A 44 -10.46 7.36 21.56
C SER A 44 -9.69 8.69 21.60
N SER A 45 -9.39 9.17 22.81
CA SER A 45 -8.52 10.32 23.07
C SER A 45 -7.03 10.07 22.77
N GLN A 46 -6.67 8.89 22.26
CA GLN A 46 -5.28 8.48 22.05
C GLN A 46 -4.74 8.80 20.64
N SER A 47 -3.43 9.07 20.56
CA SER A 47 -2.67 9.46 19.35
C SER A 47 -2.70 8.46 18.19
N ASN A 48 -3.26 7.28 18.38
CA ASN A 48 -3.25 6.15 17.45
C ASN A 48 -4.03 6.41 16.13
N TYR A 49 -4.90 7.43 16.08
CA TYR A 49 -5.52 7.90 14.83
C TYR A 49 -4.52 8.48 13.83
N LYS A 50 -3.45 9.12 14.31
CA LYS A 50 -2.35 9.59 13.46
C LYS A 50 -1.67 8.42 12.75
N CYS A 51 -1.65 7.23 13.39
CA CYS A 51 -1.04 6.02 12.86
C CYS A 51 -1.74 5.51 11.58
N ARG A 52 -3.04 5.78 11.37
CA ARG A 52 -3.77 5.39 10.15
C ARG A 52 -3.52 6.29 8.96
N ALA A 53 -3.49 7.61 9.18
CA ALA A 53 -3.11 8.55 8.14
C ALA A 53 -1.67 8.28 7.68
N SER A 54 -0.77 7.97 8.63
CA SER A 54 0.58 7.50 8.33
C SER A 54 0.59 6.18 7.57
N TRP A 55 -0.26 5.20 7.92
CA TRP A 55 -0.38 3.95 7.19
C TRP A 55 -0.81 4.15 5.73
N TRP A 56 -1.87 4.94 5.49
CA TRP A 56 -2.28 5.32 4.14
C TRP A 56 -1.19 6.08 3.38
N GLY A 57 -0.46 6.97 4.07
CA GLY A 57 0.69 7.67 3.50
C GLY A 57 1.81 6.72 3.07
N MET A 58 2.12 5.73 3.91
CA MET A 58 3.12 4.70 3.60
C MET A 58 2.65 3.79 2.46
N LEU A 59 1.39 3.37 2.46
CA LEU A 59 0.81 2.60 1.36
C LEU A 59 0.91 3.38 0.05
N ASN A 60 0.46 4.64 0.05
CA ASN A 60 0.54 5.52 -1.12
C ASN A 60 1.97 5.68 -1.64
N MET A 61 2.94 5.92 -0.76
CA MET A 61 4.33 6.04 -1.13
C MET A 61 4.86 4.76 -1.81
N ASN A 62 4.55 3.58 -1.27
CA ASN A 62 5.02 2.32 -1.85
C ASN A 62 4.34 2.03 -3.20
N ILE A 63 3.04 2.29 -3.35
CA ILE A 63 2.34 2.13 -4.63
C ILE A 63 2.89 3.10 -5.69
N GLU A 64 3.17 4.36 -5.34
CA GLU A 64 3.79 5.32 -6.25
C GLU A 64 5.17 4.86 -6.74
N VAL A 65 5.96 4.22 -5.88
CA VAL A 65 7.25 3.64 -6.29
C VAL A 65 7.04 2.48 -7.25
N LEU A 66 6.07 1.59 -7.00
CA LEU A 66 5.75 0.48 -7.91
C LEU A 66 5.27 0.98 -9.27
N LYS A 67 4.41 2.00 -9.28
CA LYS A 67 3.91 2.69 -10.48
C LYS A 67 5.04 3.31 -11.28
N ARG A 68 5.86 4.17 -10.67
CA ARG A 68 6.98 4.86 -11.36
C ARG A 68 8.04 3.92 -11.92
N ARG A 69 8.15 2.71 -11.36
CA ARG A 69 9.10 1.68 -11.79
C ARG A 69 8.48 0.64 -12.73
N ASN A 70 7.20 0.77 -13.11
CA ASN A 70 6.46 -0.22 -13.89
C ASN A 70 6.62 -1.65 -13.34
N LEU A 71 6.51 -1.79 -12.01
CA LEU A 71 6.65 -3.10 -11.33
C LEU A 71 5.32 -3.81 -11.10
N ILE A 72 4.21 -3.09 -11.25
CA ILE A 72 2.86 -3.62 -11.15
C ILE A 72 2.07 -3.31 -12.42
N PRO A 73 1.12 -4.17 -12.80
CA PRO A 73 0.21 -3.91 -13.89
C PRO A 73 -0.70 -2.67 -13.69
N PRO A 74 -1.20 -2.05 -14.78
CA PRO A 74 -2.08 -0.87 -14.74
C PRO A 74 -3.40 -1.10 -13.97
N GLU A 75 -3.92 -2.32 -13.96
CA GLU A 75 -5.15 -2.68 -13.26
C GLU A 75 -5.02 -2.46 -11.75
N PHE A 76 -3.88 -2.83 -11.14
CA PHE A 76 -3.65 -2.59 -9.70
C PHE A 76 -3.54 -1.10 -9.37
N ILE A 77 -3.00 -0.30 -10.30
CA ILE A 77 -2.92 1.15 -10.14
C ILE A 77 -4.35 1.73 -10.15
N THR A 78 -5.18 1.29 -11.10
CA THR A 78 -6.57 1.77 -11.21
C THR A 78 -7.39 1.39 -9.99
N SER A 79 -7.29 0.13 -9.53
CA SER A 79 -7.94 -0.32 -8.29
C SER A 79 -7.47 0.47 -7.08
N TYR A 80 -6.17 0.74 -6.96
CA TYR A 80 -5.63 1.56 -5.88
C TYR A 80 -6.17 3.00 -5.93
N GLU A 81 -6.16 3.64 -7.10
CA GLU A 81 -6.60 5.03 -7.27
C GLU A 81 -8.10 5.18 -6.96
N GLN A 82 -8.94 4.22 -7.34
CA GLN A 82 -10.35 4.19 -6.97
C GLN A 82 -10.56 4.07 -5.46
N LEU A 83 -9.85 3.15 -4.83
CA LEU A 83 -9.87 2.94 -3.38
C LEU A 83 -9.38 4.18 -2.63
N PHE A 84 -8.28 4.78 -3.07
CA PHE A 84 -7.72 5.98 -2.46
C PHE A 84 -8.60 7.22 -2.66
N LYS A 85 -9.29 7.33 -3.80
CA LYS A 85 -10.29 8.37 -4.06
C LYS A 85 -11.50 8.21 -3.14
N SER A 86 -12.00 6.99 -2.95
CA SER A 86 -13.06 6.69 -1.98
C SER A 86 -12.63 7.12 -0.58
N TYR A 87 -11.45 6.66 -0.14
CA TYR A 87 -10.83 7.06 1.12
C TYR A 87 -10.78 8.57 1.32
N LYS A 88 -10.25 9.30 0.33
CA LYS A 88 -10.17 10.76 0.36
C LYS A 88 -11.54 11.42 0.39
N SER A 89 -12.50 10.90 -0.36
CA SER A 89 -13.83 11.51 -0.46
C SER A 89 -14.53 11.56 0.89
N HIS A 90 -14.51 10.46 1.67
CA HIS A 90 -15.17 10.44 2.98
C HIS A 90 -14.31 10.97 4.13
N THR A 91 -12.98 11.02 3.97
CA THR A 91 -12.12 11.72 4.95
C THR A 91 -12.16 13.24 4.80
N VAL A 92 -12.41 13.75 3.59
CA VAL A 92 -12.53 15.20 3.32
C VAL A 92 -13.98 15.70 3.49
N ASN A 93 -14.98 14.90 3.10
CA ASN A 93 -16.40 15.34 3.04
C ASN A 93 -17.32 14.68 4.09
N GLY A 94 -16.79 13.94 5.07
CA GLY A 94 -17.60 13.17 6.03
C GLY A 94 -16.92 12.97 7.38
N ASP A 95 -17.24 11.87 8.06
CA ASP A 95 -16.90 11.51 9.45
C ASP A 95 -15.39 11.52 9.77
N GLY A 96 -14.51 11.60 8.76
CA GLY A 96 -13.06 11.67 8.94
C GLY A 96 -12.37 10.32 9.20
N LEU A 97 -13.11 9.22 9.09
CA LEU A 97 -12.70 7.90 9.59
C LEU A 97 -12.38 6.90 8.50
N THR A 98 -11.28 6.16 8.68
CA THR A 98 -11.01 4.92 7.93
C THR A 98 -11.92 3.82 8.44
N LYS A 99 -12.76 3.28 7.56
CA LYS A 99 -13.70 2.20 7.85
C LYS A 99 -12.99 0.84 7.72
N LYS A 100 -13.55 -0.18 8.39
CA LYS A 100 -13.06 -1.56 8.26
C LYS A 100 -13.01 -2.01 6.80
N ASN A 101 -14.04 -1.70 6.02
CA ASN A 101 -14.10 -2.04 4.60
C ASN A 101 -12.98 -1.42 3.76
N ASP A 102 -12.47 -0.24 4.14
CA ASP A 102 -11.36 0.40 3.44
C ASP A 102 -10.06 -0.39 3.64
N ILE A 103 -9.82 -0.85 4.87
CA ILE A 103 -8.66 -1.69 5.21
C ILE A 103 -8.78 -3.06 4.58
N ASP A 104 -9.96 -3.70 4.64
CA ASP A 104 -10.19 -4.99 4.01
C ASP A 104 -9.92 -4.93 2.50
N SER A 105 -10.41 -3.88 1.84
CA SER A 105 -10.20 -3.66 0.41
C SER A 105 -8.72 -3.39 0.09
N ALA A 106 -8.03 -2.59 0.91
CA ALA A 106 -6.61 -2.32 0.74
C ALA A 106 -5.75 -3.56 0.97
N ASN A 107 -6.09 -4.40 1.96
CA ASN A 107 -5.39 -5.65 2.26
C ASN A 107 -5.59 -6.70 1.16
N ARG A 108 -6.77 -6.76 0.53
CA ARG A 108 -6.99 -7.58 -0.67
C ARG A 108 -6.07 -7.14 -1.80
N LEU A 109 -6.08 -5.86 -2.14
CA LEU A 109 -5.21 -5.31 -3.19
C LEU A 109 -3.71 -5.53 -2.88
N LEU A 110 -3.30 -5.35 -1.62
CA LEU A 110 -1.93 -5.65 -1.18
C LEU A 110 -1.58 -7.12 -1.39
N THR A 111 -2.52 -8.03 -1.15
CA THR A 111 -2.31 -9.47 -1.37
C THR A 111 -2.03 -9.75 -2.83
N ASP A 112 -2.87 -9.24 -3.73
CA ASP A 112 -2.72 -9.43 -5.18
C ASP A 112 -1.39 -8.86 -5.70
N ILE A 113 -1.01 -7.67 -5.22
CA ILE A 113 0.28 -7.04 -5.56
C ILE A 113 1.45 -7.86 -5.03
N ILE A 114 1.39 -8.36 -3.78
CA ILE A 114 2.45 -9.19 -3.18
C ILE A 114 2.61 -10.49 -3.97
N GLU A 115 1.52 -11.14 -4.36
CA GLU A 115 1.55 -12.36 -5.16
C GLU A 115 2.15 -12.10 -6.55
N ASN A 116 1.72 -11.03 -7.22
CA ASN A 116 2.27 -10.62 -8.52
C ASN A 116 3.77 -10.29 -8.46
N LEU A 117 4.22 -9.57 -7.43
CA LEU A 117 5.64 -9.27 -7.28
C LEU A 117 6.47 -10.51 -6.92
N SER A 118 5.89 -11.43 -6.14
CA SER A 118 6.56 -12.68 -5.75
C SER A 118 6.72 -13.60 -6.96
N SER A 119 5.71 -13.72 -7.83
CA SER A 119 5.78 -14.56 -9.03
C SER A 119 6.80 -14.07 -10.06
N GLN A 120 7.06 -12.76 -10.10
CA GLN A 120 8.11 -12.17 -10.94
C GLN A 120 9.55 -12.38 -10.40
N LEU A 121 9.70 -12.77 -9.12
CA LEU A 121 11.00 -12.99 -8.48
C LEU A 121 11.43 -14.46 -8.44
N SER A 122 10.46 -15.37 -8.54
CA SER A 122 10.64 -16.82 -8.74
C SER A 122 11.26 -17.10 -10.09
#